data_AF-A0AAV6C8E1-F1
#
_entry.id   AF-A0AAV6C8E1-F1
#
_cell.length_a   1.000
_cell.length_b   1.000
_cell.length_c   1.000
_cell.angle_alpha   90.00
_cell.angle_beta   90.00
_cell.angle_gamma   90.00
#
_symmetry.space_group_name_H-M   'P 1'
#
loop_
_entity.id
_entity.type
_entity.pdbx_description
1 polymer ?
#
loop_
_entity_poly.entity_id
_entity_poly.type
_entity_poly.pdbx_seq_one_letter_code
_entity_poly.pdbx_strand_id
1 'polypeptide(L)'
;MRIREYTPADLDALKRLHAAQGFGYPFPDLDSPLLITKLVLEEDSGEISMAALLRLTAEAFLLHDPVAATPQERWQRLLTMHEAVRRDAAARGLDDAQAFLPPRVARAFGRRLARLGWRRDPWPCYCRSVKE
;
A
#
# COMPACT_ATOMS: atom_id res chain seq x y z
N MET A 1 22.17 -1.11 -22.46
CA MET A 1 21.13 -1.06 -21.40
C MET A 1 20.45 0.31 -21.37
N ARG A 2 19.12 0.37 -21.24
CA ARG A 2 18.32 1.61 -21.22
C ARG A 2 17.16 1.50 -20.22
N ILE A 3 16.93 2.55 -19.43
CA ILE A 3 15.72 2.71 -18.62
C ILE A 3 14.70 3.51 -19.42
N ARG A 4 13.46 3.03 -19.50
CA ARG A 4 12.35 3.73 -20.15
C ARG A 4 11.02 3.44 -19.49
N GLU A 5 10.00 4.19 -19.87
CA GLU A 5 8.62 3.89 -19.49
C GLU A 5 8.16 2.54 -20.06
N TYR A 6 7.36 1.86 -19.26
CA TYR A 6 6.61 0.68 -19.66
C TYR A 6 5.66 1.00 -20.83
N THR A 7 5.54 0.05 -21.73
CA THR A 7 4.52 0.02 -22.79
C THR A 7 3.73 -1.28 -22.72
N PRO A 8 2.51 -1.35 -23.26
CA PRO A 8 1.73 -2.59 -23.30
C PRO A 8 2.46 -3.79 -23.92
N ALA A 9 3.44 -3.56 -24.80
CA ALA A 9 4.27 -4.62 -25.39
C ALA A 9 5.16 -5.34 -24.36
N ASP A 10 5.45 -4.72 -23.23
CA ASP A 10 6.31 -5.28 -22.18
C ASP A 10 5.55 -6.21 -21.22
N LEU A 11 4.21 -6.28 -21.31
CA LEU A 11 3.35 -6.97 -20.35
C LEU A 11 3.76 -8.43 -20.12
N ASP A 12 3.98 -9.17 -21.20
CA ASP A 12 4.33 -10.59 -21.12
C ASP A 12 5.72 -10.79 -20.51
N ALA A 13 6.65 -9.87 -20.72
CA ALA A 13 7.96 -9.91 -20.06
C ALA A 13 7.84 -9.68 -18.56
N LEU A 14 7.05 -8.69 -18.12
CA LEU A 14 6.80 -8.43 -16.71
C LEU A 14 6.12 -9.62 -16.02
N LYS A 15 5.13 -10.25 -16.68
CA LYS A 15 4.49 -11.47 -16.16
C LYS A 15 5.47 -12.63 -15.99
N ARG A 16 6.39 -12.82 -16.96
CA ARG A 16 7.46 -13.83 -16.85
C ARG A 16 8.41 -13.53 -15.69
N LEU A 17 8.85 -12.28 -15.54
CA LEU A 17 9.71 -11.85 -14.43
C LEU A 17 9.04 -12.10 -13.08
N HIS A 18 7.77 -11.72 -12.92
CA HIS A 18 7.00 -11.95 -11.69
C HIS A 18 6.84 -13.44 -11.39
N ALA A 19 6.50 -14.26 -12.40
CA ALA A 19 6.39 -15.70 -12.23
C ALA A 19 7.72 -16.35 -11.81
N ALA A 20 8.84 -15.91 -12.41
CA ALA A 20 10.18 -16.41 -12.11
C ALA A 20 10.67 -16.03 -10.71
N GLN A 21 10.21 -14.90 -10.16
CA GLN A 21 10.53 -14.48 -8.79
C GLN A 21 9.91 -15.40 -7.72
N GLY A 22 8.75 -16.01 -8.01
CA GLY A 22 8.09 -16.94 -7.09
C GLY A 22 7.57 -16.30 -5.80
N PHE A 23 7.43 -14.98 -5.74
CA PHE A 23 6.90 -14.29 -4.56
C PHE A 23 5.38 -14.48 -4.44
N GLY A 24 4.89 -14.59 -3.20
CA GLY A 24 3.47 -14.84 -2.89
C GLY A 24 2.52 -13.65 -3.05
N TYR A 25 2.95 -12.54 -3.66
CA TYR A 25 2.10 -11.39 -3.93
C TYR A 25 1.52 -11.42 -5.36
N PRO A 26 0.30 -10.92 -5.58
CA PRO A 26 -0.32 -10.92 -6.91
C PRO A 26 0.44 -9.98 -7.86
N PHE A 27 0.44 -10.32 -9.14
CA PHE A 27 0.92 -9.40 -10.17
C PHE A 27 0.14 -8.08 -10.10
N PRO A 28 0.79 -6.91 -10.09
CA PRO A 28 0.11 -5.63 -9.93
C PRO A 28 -0.78 -5.34 -11.14
N ASP A 29 -1.93 -4.71 -10.88
CA ASP A 29 -2.78 -4.18 -11.94
C ASP A 29 -2.09 -2.98 -12.61
N LEU A 30 -1.60 -3.20 -13.83
CA LEU A 30 -0.90 -2.16 -14.60
C LEU A 30 -1.85 -1.12 -15.21
N ASP A 31 -3.16 -1.34 -15.21
CA ASP A 31 -4.13 -0.36 -15.71
C ASP A 31 -4.68 0.54 -14.59
N SER A 32 -4.38 0.19 -13.32
CA SER A 32 -4.80 0.99 -12.17
C SER A 32 -4.24 2.42 -12.24
N PRO A 33 -5.08 3.45 -12.04
CA PRO A 33 -4.61 4.84 -11.96
C PRO A 33 -3.76 5.11 -10.72
N LEU A 34 -3.80 4.21 -9.72
CA LEU A 34 -2.94 4.30 -8.55
C LEU A 34 -1.52 3.81 -8.84
N LEU A 35 -1.26 3.08 -9.93
CA LEU A 35 0.09 2.66 -10.32
C LEU A 35 0.78 3.76 -11.15
N ILE A 36 1.38 4.72 -10.45
CA ILE A 36 1.87 5.99 -11.00
C ILE A 36 3.26 5.94 -11.62
N THR A 37 4.06 4.92 -11.35
CA THR A 37 5.40 4.77 -11.95
C THR A 37 5.54 3.36 -12.49
N LYS A 38 5.95 3.25 -13.75
CA LYS A 38 6.16 1.98 -14.45
C LYS A 38 7.41 2.12 -15.32
N LEU A 39 8.56 1.72 -14.78
CA LEU A 39 9.83 1.77 -15.50
C LEU A 39 10.32 0.36 -15.78
N VAL A 40 10.92 0.17 -16.95
CA VAL A 40 11.55 -1.07 -17.36
C VAL A 40 13.02 -0.85 -17.68
N LEU A 41 13.84 -1.85 -17.43
CA LEU A 41 15.22 -1.94 -17.88
C LEU A 41 15.28 -2.82 -19.12
N GLU A 42 15.65 -2.23 -20.24
CA GLU A 42 15.85 -2.92 -21.51
C GLU A 42 17.35 -3.14 -21.74
N GLU A 43 17.74 -4.38 -22.00
CA GLU A 43 19.10 -4.76 -22.36
C GLU A 43 19.40 -4.41 -23.81
N ASP A 44 20.68 -4.45 -24.21
CA ASP A 44 21.06 -4.18 -25.60
C ASP A 44 20.52 -5.22 -26.59
N SER A 45 20.10 -6.39 -26.10
CA SER A 45 19.38 -7.42 -26.87
C SER A 45 17.91 -7.07 -27.13
N GLY A 46 17.37 -6.02 -26.49
CA GLY A 46 15.94 -5.68 -26.48
C GLY A 46 15.11 -6.45 -25.44
N GLU A 47 15.74 -7.31 -24.63
CA GLU A 47 15.06 -8.03 -23.55
C GLU A 47 14.81 -7.13 -22.33
N ILE A 48 13.65 -7.28 -21.70
CA ILE A 48 13.36 -6.64 -20.42
C ILE A 48 13.87 -7.51 -19.27
N SER A 49 14.90 -7.03 -18.57
CA SER A 49 15.53 -7.74 -17.46
C SER A 49 15.00 -7.31 -16.09
N MET A 50 14.47 -6.08 -15.97
CA MET A 50 13.93 -5.56 -14.71
C MET A 50 12.73 -4.63 -14.93
N ALA A 51 11.87 -4.53 -13.92
CA ALA A 51 10.84 -3.50 -13.83
C ALA A 51 10.76 -2.94 -12.41
N ALA A 52 10.54 -1.63 -12.30
CA ALA A 52 10.29 -0.93 -11.05
C ALA A 52 8.93 -0.23 -11.13
N LEU A 53 8.03 -0.59 -10.22
CA LEU A 53 6.66 -0.14 -10.21
C LEU A 53 6.34 0.57 -8.88
N LEU A 54 5.71 1.74 -8.93
CA LEU A 54 5.27 2.45 -7.72
C LEU A 54 3.77 2.68 -7.77
N ARG A 55 3.10 2.32 -6.67
CA ARG A 55 1.68 2.55 -6.44
C ARG A 55 1.50 3.65 -5.39
N LEU A 56 0.59 4.58 -5.65
CA LEU A 56 0.11 5.53 -4.67
C LEU A 56 -0.69 4.78 -3.59
N THR A 57 -0.30 4.96 -2.33
CA THR A 57 -1.01 4.38 -1.17
C THR A 57 -1.41 5.49 -0.22
N ALA A 58 -2.57 5.37 0.41
CA ALA A 58 -2.95 6.27 1.49
C ALA A 58 -2.27 5.86 2.81
N GLU A 59 -1.70 6.82 3.53
CA GLU A 59 -1.27 6.62 4.91
C GLU A 59 -2.36 7.12 5.87
N ALA A 60 -2.73 6.29 6.84
CA ALA A 60 -3.76 6.59 7.82
C ALA A 60 -3.15 7.12 9.12
N PHE A 61 -3.55 8.34 9.48
CA PHE A 61 -3.28 8.94 10.79
C PHE A 61 -4.57 9.00 11.60
N LEU A 62 -4.45 8.70 12.90
CA LEU A 62 -5.53 8.90 13.86
C LEU A 62 -5.05 9.84 14.95
N LEU A 63 -5.68 11.00 15.01
CA LEU A 63 -5.52 11.95 16.10
C LEU A 63 -6.76 11.89 17.00
N HIS A 64 -6.55 11.87 18.30
CA HIS A 64 -7.63 11.97 19.27
C HIS A 64 -7.14 12.76 20.48
N ASP A 65 -8.07 13.44 21.15
CA ASP A 65 -7.83 14.03 22.45
C ASP A 65 -7.92 12.91 23.53
N PRO A 66 -6.83 12.65 24.29
CA PRO A 66 -6.81 11.58 25.29
C PRO A 66 -7.65 11.89 26.53
N VAL A 67 -7.95 13.17 26.81
CA VAL A 67 -8.74 13.59 27.99
C VAL A 67 -10.21 13.82 27.66
N ALA A 68 -10.55 14.02 26.39
CA ALA A 68 -11.92 14.13 25.95
C ALA A 68 -12.64 12.77 26.03
N ALA A 69 -13.65 12.71 26.91
CA ALA A 69 -14.56 11.58 27.10
C ALA A 69 -13.97 10.34 27.77
N THR A 70 -14.84 9.44 28.21
CA THR A 70 -14.49 8.15 28.81
C THR A 70 -13.92 7.19 27.74
N PRO A 71 -13.19 6.13 28.15
CA PRO A 71 -12.68 5.13 27.21
C PRO A 71 -13.76 4.51 26.30
N GLN A 72 -14.98 4.31 26.81
CA GLN A 72 -16.09 3.74 26.05
C GLN A 72 -16.58 4.70 24.96
N GLU A 73 -16.77 5.97 25.31
CA GLU A 73 -17.19 7.00 24.35
C GLU A 73 -16.12 7.22 23.27
N ARG A 74 -14.83 7.23 23.65
CA ARG A 74 -13.73 7.32 22.67
C ARG A 74 -13.73 6.15 21.70
N TRP A 75 -14.02 4.94 22.18
CA TRP A 75 -14.14 3.77 21.31
C TRP A 75 -15.31 3.90 20.34
N GLN A 76 -16.48 4.32 20.80
CA GLN A 76 -17.64 4.55 19.92
C GLN A 76 -17.34 5.62 18.86
N ARG A 77 -16.73 6.74 19.25
CA ARG A 77 -16.29 7.81 18.32
C ARG A 77 -15.32 7.27 17.28
N LEU A 78 -14.36 6.44 17.70
CA LEU A 78 -13.43 5.81 16.77
C LEU A 78 -14.15 4.92 15.75
N LEU A 79 -15.12 4.12 16.17
CA LEU A 79 -15.87 3.26 15.25
C LEU A 79 -16.63 4.09 14.20
N THR A 80 -17.30 5.16 14.64
CA THR A 80 -17.99 6.09 13.74
C THR A 80 -17.02 6.74 12.75
N MET A 81 -15.88 7.23 13.24
CA MET A 81 -14.86 7.85 12.39
C MET A 81 -14.23 6.85 11.42
N HIS A 82 -13.96 5.63 11.88
CA HIS A 82 -13.35 4.57 11.07
C HIS A 82 -14.22 4.21 9.87
N GLU A 83 -15.53 4.04 10.06
CA GLU A 83 -16.45 3.77 8.95
C GLU A 83 -16.61 4.99 8.02
N ALA A 84 -16.65 6.21 8.56
CA ALA A 84 -16.72 7.43 7.77
C ALA A 84 -15.49 7.58 6.85
N VAL A 85 -14.28 7.37 7.40
CA VAL A 85 -13.03 7.40 6.62
C VAL A 85 -13.00 6.30 5.57
N ARG A 86 -13.45 5.08 5.89
CA ARG A 86 -13.52 3.98 4.92
C ARG A 86 -14.40 4.34 3.71
N ARG A 87 -15.55 4.97 3.94
CA ARG A 87 -16.47 5.40 2.86
C ARG A 87 -15.89 6.53 2.03
N ASP A 88 -15.31 7.54 2.67
CA ASP A 88 -14.67 8.66 1.96
C ASP A 88 -13.50 8.16 1.10
N ALA A 89 -12.64 7.28 1.65
CA ALA A 89 -11.54 6.68 0.90
C ALA A 89 -12.02 5.89 -0.33
N ALA A 90 -13.05 5.05 -0.17
CA ALA A 90 -13.62 4.30 -1.28
C ALA A 90 -14.24 5.23 -2.35
N ALA A 91 -14.93 6.29 -1.94
CA ALA A 91 -15.51 7.28 -2.86
C ALA A 91 -14.43 8.05 -3.66
N ARG A 92 -13.21 8.13 -3.13
CA ARG A 92 -12.04 8.71 -3.81
C ARG A 92 -11.29 7.72 -4.69
N GLY A 93 -11.74 6.46 -4.77
CA GLY A 93 -11.08 5.42 -5.55
C GLY A 93 -9.80 4.87 -4.92
N LEU A 94 -9.65 4.95 -3.59
CA LEU A 94 -8.54 4.31 -2.89
C LEU A 94 -8.83 2.83 -2.69
N ASP A 95 -7.87 1.98 -3.07
CA ASP A 95 -7.97 0.52 -2.87
C ASP A 95 -7.66 0.11 -1.42
N ASP A 96 -6.72 0.81 -0.77
CA ASP A 96 -6.29 0.52 0.59
C ASP A 96 -5.67 1.74 1.29
N ALA A 97 -5.45 1.57 2.59
CA ALA A 97 -4.69 2.47 3.43
C ALA A 97 -3.72 1.70 4.32
N GLN A 98 -2.59 2.32 4.61
CA GLN A 98 -1.52 1.78 5.44
C GLN A 98 -1.48 2.53 6.77
N ALA A 99 -1.31 1.81 7.89
CA ALA A 99 -1.18 2.43 9.21
C ALA A 99 0.12 1.97 9.87
N PHE A 100 1.05 2.90 10.08
CA PHE A 100 2.32 2.65 10.75
C PHE A 100 2.17 2.88 12.25
N LEU A 101 2.18 1.78 13.01
CA LEU A 101 1.91 1.81 14.44
C LEU A 101 3.21 1.73 15.26
N PRO A 102 3.38 2.59 16.28
CA PRO A 102 4.43 2.38 17.27
C PRO A 102 4.32 0.99 17.91
N PRO A 103 5.43 0.30 18.23
CA PRO A 103 5.38 -1.09 18.71
C PRO A 103 4.46 -1.32 19.92
N ARG A 104 4.42 -0.35 20.85
CA ARG A 104 3.51 -0.39 22.01
C ARG A 104 2.04 -0.35 21.61
N VAL A 105 1.69 0.47 20.61
CA VAL A 105 0.33 0.59 20.09
C VAL A 105 -0.05 -0.68 19.33
N ALA A 106 0.83 -1.19 18.47
CA ALA A 106 0.60 -2.44 17.74
C ALA A 106 0.30 -3.61 18.70
N ARG A 107 1.05 -3.73 19.80
CA ARG A 107 0.86 -4.77 20.82
C ARG A 107 -0.48 -4.64 21.56
N ALA A 108 -0.87 -3.42 21.94
CA ALA A 108 -2.08 -3.19 22.73
C ALA A 108 -3.37 -3.13 21.90
N PHE A 109 -3.28 -2.59 20.68
CA PHE A 109 -4.41 -2.20 19.86
C PHE A 109 -4.55 -2.99 18.55
N GLY A 110 -3.51 -3.72 18.13
CA GLY A 110 -3.51 -4.48 16.87
C GLY A 110 -4.65 -5.49 16.76
N ARG A 111 -5.04 -6.16 17.87
CA ARG A 111 -6.20 -7.08 17.87
C ARG A 111 -7.53 -6.38 17.57
N ARG A 112 -7.68 -5.12 17.99
CA ARG A 112 -8.88 -4.33 17.68
C ARG A 112 -8.89 -3.92 16.22
N LEU A 113 -7.75 -3.47 15.68
CA LEU A 113 -7.62 -3.16 14.26
C LEU A 113 -7.92 -4.38 13.37
N ALA A 114 -7.43 -5.57 13.74
CA ALA A 114 -7.75 -6.80 13.01
C ALA A 114 -9.26 -7.07 12.93
N ARG A 115 -9.98 -6.85 14.03
CA ARG A 115 -11.46 -6.97 14.05
C ARG A 115 -12.17 -5.90 13.22
N LEU A 116 -11.52 -4.77 12.95
CA LEU A 116 -12.00 -3.71 12.08
C LEU A 116 -11.59 -3.91 10.61
N GLY A 117 -11.06 -5.09 10.26
CA GLY A 117 -10.70 -5.44 8.88
C GLY A 117 -9.28 -5.05 8.48
N TRP A 118 -8.48 -4.45 9.37
CA TRP A 118 -7.07 -4.22 9.10
C TRP A 118 -6.31 -5.55 9.06
N ARG A 119 -5.40 -5.69 8.10
CA ARG A 119 -4.50 -6.84 8.02
C ARG A 119 -3.10 -6.40 8.38
N ARG A 120 -2.38 -7.25 9.12
CA ARG A 120 -0.94 -7.06 9.33
C ARG A 120 -0.22 -7.92 8.30
N ASP A 121 0.46 -7.26 7.39
CA ASP A 121 1.32 -7.92 6.43
C ASP A 121 2.55 -8.54 7.17
N PRO A 122 2.96 -9.78 6.86
CA PRO A 122 4.13 -10.40 7.48
C PRO A 122 5.45 -9.84 6.95
N TRP A 123 5.45 -9.06 5.86
CA TRP A 123 6.63 -8.53 5.22
C TRP A 123 7.06 -7.23 5.90
N PRO A 124 8.37 -7.02 6.10
CA PRO A 124 8.85 -5.77 6.69
C PRO A 124 8.63 -4.60 5.73
N CYS A 125 8.20 -3.46 6.28
CA CYS A 125 8.11 -2.21 5.52
C CYS A 125 9.40 -1.39 5.70
N TYR A 126 10.05 -1.05 4.59
CA TYR A 126 11.18 -0.14 4.53
C TYR A 126 10.74 1.15 3.82
N CYS A 127 11.10 2.30 4.40
CA CYS A 127 10.74 3.61 3.87
C CYS A 127 11.99 4.41 3.49
N ARG A 128 11.89 5.24 2.46
CA ARG A 128 12.96 6.16 2.01
C ARG A 128 12.34 7.50 1.59
N SER A 129 12.99 8.61 1.94
CA SER A 129 12.62 9.93 1.38
C SER A 129 13.00 10.00 -0.09
N VAL A 130 12.06 10.47 -0.91
CA VAL A 130 12.28 10.67 -2.36
C VAL A 130 12.68 12.12 -2.66
N LYS A 131 12.39 13.06 -1.74
CA LYS A 131 12.87 14.44 -1.81
C LYS A 131 14.21 14.52 -1.07
N GLU A 132 15.20 15.10 -1.74
CA GLU A 132 16.49 15.50 -1.16
C GLU A 132 16.33 16.73 -0.27
#